data_AF-A0A151J2E0-F1
#
_entry.id   AF-A0A151J2E0-F1
#
_cell.length_a   1.000
_cell.length_b   1.000
_cell.length_c   1.000
_cell.angle_alpha   90.00
_cell.angle_beta   90.00
_cell.angle_gamma   90.00
#
_symmetry.space_group_name_H-M   'P 1'
#
loop_
_entity.id
_entity.type
_entity.pdbx_description
1 polymer ?
#
loop_
_entity_poly.entity_id
_entity_poly.type
_entity_poly.pdbx_seq_one_letter_code
_entity_poly.pdbx_strand_id
1 'polypeptide(L)'
;MLEENDDGSVNFLDITIKIINNKIIFYLYKEPTHSGRFLNFHSNHPLCHKKGVVFYLIDRIIHLSHPNVHTLNISNMINTLLNNPLDFLFHGIRTLSKRWEKVVASDGLYFES
;
A
#
# COMPACT_ATOMS: atom_id res chain seq x y z
N MET A 1 5.64 5.00 -20.38
CA MET A 1 5.50 3.99 -21.45
C MET A 1 4.51 2.97 -20.93
N LEU A 2 3.45 2.64 -21.68
CA LEU A 2 2.52 1.58 -21.30
C LEU A 2 3.11 0.28 -21.83
N GLU A 3 3.41 -0.66 -20.93
CA GLU A 3 3.92 -1.98 -21.29
C GLU A 3 2.76 -2.97 -21.21
N GLU A 4 2.44 -3.56 -22.36
CA GLU A 4 1.49 -4.67 -22.46
C GLU A 4 2.23 -5.97 -22.13
N ASN A 5 1.67 -6.74 -21.20
CA ASN A 5 2.17 -8.05 -20.80
C ASN A 5 1.61 -9.13 -21.75
N ASP A 6 2.26 -10.29 -21.80
CA ASP A 6 1.85 -11.43 -22.65
C ASP A 6 0.42 -11.94 -22.37
N ASP A 7 -0.10 -11.70 -21.17
CA ASP A 7 -1.47 -12.07 -20.77
C ASP A 7 -2.53 -11.00 -21.12
N GLY A 8 -2.17 -9.98 -21.91
CA GLY A 8 -3.03 -8.87 -22.30
C GLY A 8 -3.32 -7.88 -21.17
N SER A 9 -2.61 -7.99 -20.03
CA SER A 9 -2.66 -6.99 -18.97
C SER A 9 -1.68 -5.85 -19.23
N VAL A 10 -1.91 -4.69 -18.60
CA VAL A 10 -1.06 -3.51 -18.79
C VAL A 10 -0.52 -3.04 -17.44
N ASN A 11 0.80 -2.87 -17.35
CA ASN A 11 1.42 -2.25 -16.19
C ASN A 11 1.43 -0.73 -16.35
N PHE A 12 1.02 -0.01 -15.30
CA PHE A 12 1.07 1.44 -15.25
C PHE A 12 1.36 1.91 -13.82
N LEU A 13 2.52 2.56 -13.63
CA LEU A 13 2.99 3.01 -12.32
C LEU A 13 2.93 1.86 -11.28
N ASP A 14 2.08 2.02 -10.27
CA ASP A 14 1.94 1.12 -9.14
C ASP A 14 0.91 0.00 -9.35
N ILE A 15 0.29 -0.09 -10.54
CA ILE A 15 -0.81 -1.02 -10.83
C ILE A 15 -0.61 -1.85 -12.09
N THR A 16 -1.16 -3.06 -12.06
CA THR A 16 -1.44 -3.88 -13.25
C THR A 16 -2.94 -3.85 -13.48
N ILE A 17 -3.33 -3.47 -14.69
CA ILE A 17 -4.72 -3.37 -15.14
C ILE A 17 -5.08 -4.65 -15.89
N LYS A 18 -6.14 -5.34 -15.48
CA LYS A 18 -6.67 -6.54 -16.15
C LYS A 18 -8.15 -6.39 -16.46
N ILE A 19 -8.60 -6.93 -17.59
CA ILE A 19 -10.02 -7.06 -17.90
C ILE A 19 -10.45 -8.49 -17.57
N ILE A 20 -11.35 -8.65 -16.59
CA ILE A 20 -11.87 -9.95 -16.15
C ILE A 20 -13.39 -9.87 -16.18
N ASN A 21 -14.05 -10.74 -16.94
CA ASN A 21 -15.51 -10.76 -17.09
C ASN A 21 -16.09 -9.37 -17.44
N ASN A 22 -15.48 -8.69 -18.43
CA ASN A 22 -15.85 -7.35 -18.86
C ASN A 22 -15.70 -6.24 -17.79
N LYS A 23 -14.96 -6.48 -16.71
CA LYS A 23 -14.66 -5.50 -15.66
C LYS A 23 -13.17 -5.21 -15.59
N ILE A 24 -12.83 -3.95 -15.36
CA ILE A 24 -11.44 -3.53 -15.11
C ILE A 24 -11.12 -3.83 -13.65
N ILE A 25 -10.07 -4.62 -13.44
CA ILE A 25 -9.56 -5.01 -12.12
C ILE A 25 -8.13 -4.51 -11.99
N PHE A 26 -7.86 -3.84 -10.88
CA PHE A 26 -6.55 -3.31 -10.55
C PHE A 26 -5.84 -4.21 -9.54
N TYR A 27 -4.60 -4.56 -9.85
CA TYR A 27 -3.68 -5.27 -8.97
C TYR A 27 -2.49 -4.37 -8.68
N LEU A 28 -1.81 -4.56 -7.54
CA LEU A 28 -0.57 -3.84 -7.29
C LEU A 28 0.56 -4.41 -8.14
N TYR A 29 1.24 -3.55 -8.88
CA TYR A 29 2.40 -3.92 -9.66
C TYR A 29 3.70 -3.69 -8.88
N LYS A 30 4.65 -4.60 -9.01
CA LYS A 30 6.03 -4.41 -8.54
C LYS A 30 6.94 -4.77 -9.69
N GLU A 31 7.87 -3.89 -10.01
CA GLU A 31 8.88 -4.18 -11.02
C GLU A 31 9.66 -5.47 -10.66
N PRO A 32 10.12 -6.25 -11.64
CA PRO A 32 10.91 -7.46 -11.40
C PRO A 32 12.18 -7.22 -10.57
N THR A 33 12.73 -6.01 -10.63
CA THR A 33 13.94 -5.57 -9.91
C THR A 33 13.65 -5.09 -8.47
N HIS A 34 12.38 -5.13 -8.03
CA HIS A 34 11.97 -4.60 -6.75
C HIS A 34 12.59 -5.38 -5.57
N SER A 35 13.43 -4.71 -4.78
CA SER A 35 14.18 -5.33 -3.67
C SER A 35 13.34 -5.74 -2.45
N GLY A 36 12.10 -5.24 -2.34
CA GLY A 36 11.29 -5.45 -1.14
C GLY A 36 11.67 -4.55 0.04
N ARG A 37 12.70 -3.69 -0.06
CA ARG A 37 13.18 -2.91 1.09
C ARG A 37 12.54 -1.53 1.14
N PHE A 38 11.40 -1.42 1.84
CA PHE A 38 10.69 -0.15 2.00
C PHE A 38 11.17 0.69 3.19
N LEU A 39 11.51 0.05 4.30
CA LEU A 39 11.78 0.73 5.57
C LEU A 39 12.93 0.08 6.32
N ASN A 40 13.87 0.91 6.77
CA ASN A 40 14.84 0.57 7.79
C ASN A 40 14.62 1.48 9.01
N PHE A 41 14.09 0.93 10.10
CA PHE A 41 13.81 1.67 11.33
C PHE A 41 15.06 2.31 11.96
N HIS A 42 16.25 1.73 11.76
CA HIS A 42 17.51 2.22 12.32
C HIS A 42 18.19 3.28 11.45
N SER A 43 17.62 3.64 10.29
CA SER A 43 18.09 4.78 9.50
C SER A 43 17.99 6.10 10.27
N ASN A 44 18.80 7.10 9.90
CA ASN A 44 18.80 8.42 10.55
C ASN A 44 17.59 9.31 10.18
N HIS A 45 16.53 8.74 9.58
CA HIS A 45 15.34 9.51 9.21
C HIS A 45 14.45 9.78 10.43
N PRO A 46 13.75 10.94 10.47
CA PRO A 46 12.75 11.24 11.47
C PRO A 46 11.65 10.17 11.55
N LEU A 47 11.08 10.00 12.75
CA LEU A 47 10.04 9.00 12.98
C LEU A 47 8.78 9.25 12.12
N CYS A 48 8.44 10.50 11.84
CA CYS A 48 7.30 10.85 10.98
C CYS A 48 7.47 10.31 9.56
N HIS A 49 8.67 10.39 8.98
CA HIS A 49 8.94 9.87 7.63
C HIS A 49 8.87 8.33 7.60
N LYS A 50 9.39 7.67 8.64
CA LYS A 50 9.28 6.20 8.79
C LYS A 50 7.81 5.76 8.86
N LYS A 51 6.98 6.47 9.64
CA LYS A 51 5.53 6.21 9.70
C LYS A 51 4.86 6.47 8.35
N GLY A 52 5.27 7.52 7.65
CA GLY A 52 4.80 7.86 6.31
C GLY A 52 4.96 6.72 5.31
N VAL A 53 6.05 5.94 5.39
CA VAL A 53 6.23 4.74 4.56
C VAL A 53 5.14 3.70 4.83
N VAL A 54 4.82 3.43 6.09
CA VAL A 54 3.75 2.48 6.46
C VAL A 54 2.39 2.96 5.95
N PHE A 55 2.12 4.28 6.07
CA PHE A 55 0.89 4.89 5.59
C PHE A 55 0.75 4.77 4.07
N TYR A 56 1.80 5.15 3.34
CA TYR A 56 1.87 5.03 1.89
C TYR A 56 1.56 3.62 1.41
N LEU A 57 2.16 2.60 2.03
CA LEU A 57 1.95 1.21 1.63
C LEU A 57 0.50 0.75 1.82
N ILE A 58 -0.13 1.11 2.94
CA ILE A 58 -1.52 0.74 3.22
C ILE A 58 -2.48 1.52 2.30
N ASP A 59 -2.28 2.83 2.15
CA ASP A 59 -3.11 3.66 1.28
C ASP A 59 -3.05 3.15 -0.16
N ARG A 60 -1.86 2.77 -0.63
CA ARG A 60 -1.67 2.17 -1.95
C ARG A 60 -2.49 0.89 -2.11
N ILE A 61 -2.52 0.01 -1.11
CA ILE A 61 -3.32 -1.23 -1.18
C ILE A 61 -4.80 -0.90 -1.28
N ILE A 62 -5.32 -0.03 -0.41
CA ILE A 62 -6.76 0.19 -0.35
C ILE A 62 -7.28 0.99 -1.55
N HIS A 63 -6.54 2.02 -1.99
CA HIS A 63 -7.02 2.92 -3.04
C HIS A 63 -6.74 2.42 -4.45
N LEU A 64 -5.64 1.66 -4.66
CA LEU A 64 -5.22 1.29 -6.01
C LEU A 64 -5.55 -0.15 -6.39
N SER A 65 -5.83 -1.05 -5.45
CA SER A 65 -6.10 -2.46 -5.76
C SER A 65 -7.54 -2.86 -5.49
N HIS A 66 -8.02 -3.87 -6.21
CA HIS A 66 -9.38 -4.36 -6.04
C HIS A 66 -9.57 -5.02 -4.64
N PRO A 67 -10.72 -4.82 -3.97
CA PRO A 67 -10.92 -5.30 -2.59
C PRO A 67 -10.66 -6.80 -2.35
N ASN A 68 -10.91 -7.64 -3.34
CA ASN A 68 -10.69 -9.10 -3.25
C ASN A 68 -9.22 -9.51 -3.02
N VAL A 69 -8.25 -8.64 -3.31
CA VAL A 69 -6.81 -8.91 -3.10
C VAL A 69 -6.22 -8.16 -1.91
N HIS A 70 -7.00 -7.34 -1.20
CA HIS A 70 -6.51 -6.51 -0.09
C HIS A 70 -5.87 -7.35 1.01
N THR A 71 -6.52 -8.44 1.45
CA THR A 71 -6.00 -9.30 2.52
C THR A 71 -4.63 -9.88 2.17
N LEU A 72 -4.45 -10.36 0.94
CA LEU A 72 -3.17 -10.89 0.45
C LEU A 72 -2.10 -9.79 0.40
N ASN A 73 -2.45 -8.61 -0.11
CA ASN A 73 -1.53 -7.49 -0.21
C ASN A 73 -1.08 -6.97 1.17
N ILE A 74 -2.00 -6.89 2.13
CA ILE A 74 -1.70 -6.50 3.52
C ILE A 74 -0.77 -7.53 4.16
N SER A 75 -1.04 -8.82 4.00
CA SER A 75 -0.16 -9.89 4.51
C SER A 75 1.26 -9.78 3.93
N ASN A 76 1.38 -9.60 2.61
CA ASN A 76 2.67 -9.42 1.95
C ASN A 76 3.41 -8.17 2.42
N MET A 77 2.69 -7.06 2.64
CA MET A 77 3.26 -5.84 3.19
C MET A 77 3.79 -6.05 4.62
N ILE A 78 3.01 -6.69 5.49
CA ILE A 78 3.44 -7.00 6.86
C ILE A 78 4.72 -7.84 6.81
N ASN A 79 4.74 -8.92 6.04
CA ASN A 79 5.91 -9.80 5.87
C ASN A 79 7.15 -9.02 5.41
N THR A 80 6.96 -8.06 4.52
CA THR A 80 8.04 -7.19 4.03
C THR A 80 8.60 -6.28 5.12
N LEU A 81 7.76 -5.84 6.05
CA LEU A 81 8.12 -4.91 7.11
C LEU A 81 8.62 -5.59 8.40
N LEU A 82 8.49 -6.92 8.54
CA LEU A 82 8.83 -7.66 9.77
C LEU A 82 10.26 -7.46 10.28
N ASN A 83 11.21 -7.03 9.42
CA ASN A 83 12.56 -6.66 9.82
C ASN A 83 12.67 -5.30 10.55
N ASN A 84 11.55 -4.78 11.08
CA ASN A 84 11.46 -3.56 11.86
C ASN A 84 10.79 -3.87 13.22
N PRO A 85 11.00 -3.04 14.26
CA PRO A 85 10.36 -3.28 15.56
C PRO A 85 8.85 -3.43 15.46
N LEU A 86 8.31 -4.52 16.00
CA LEU A 86 6.87 -4.83 15.91
C LEU A 86 6.00 -3.72 16.51
N ASP A 87 6.41 -3.15 17.63
CA ASP A 87 5.68 -2.05 18.28
C ASP A 87 5.52 -0.84 17.36
N PHE A 88 6.53 -0.53 16.55
CA PHE A 88 6.46 0.54 15.58
C PHE A 88 5.43 0.23 14.48
N LEU A 89 5.40 -1.00 13.97
CA LEU A 89 4.44 -1.43 12.95
C LEU A 89 3.01 -1.43 13.48
N PHE A 90 2.78 -2.01 14.67
CA PHE A 90 1.46 -2.01 15.31
C PHE A 90 0.96 -0.61 15.62
N HIS A 91 1.85 0.27 16.07
CA HIS A 91 1.51 1.67 16.27
C HIS A 91 1.11 2.36 14.96
N GLY A 92 1.82 2.10 13.85
CA GLY A 92 1.47 2.61 12.52
C GLY A 92 0.09 2.14 12.06
N ILE A 93 -0.18 0.83 12.12
CA ILE A 93 -1.46 0.23 11.72
C ILE A 93 -2.62 0.79 12.57
N ARG A 94 -2.44 0.88 13.89
CA ARG A 94 -3.46 1.45 14.78
C ARG A 94 -3.73 2.93 14.46
N THR A 95 -2.70 3.69 14.12
CA THR A 95 -2.84 5.10 13.76
C THR A 95 -3.66 5.25 12.47
N LEU A 96 -3.44 4.38 11.48
CA LEU A 96 -4.24 4.37 10.26
C LEU A 96 -5.70 4.03 10.51
N SER A 97 -5.98 2.97 11.30
CA SER A 97 -7.37 2.61 11.64
C SER A 97 -8.13 3.81 12.22
N LYS A 98 -7.50 4.53 13.16
CA LYS A 98 -8.08 5.76 13.73
C LYS A 98 -8.24 6.88 12.71
N ARG A 99 -7.29 7.04 11.80
CA ARG A 99 -7.36 8.05 10.74
C ARG A 99 -8.54 7.76 9.79
N TRP A 100 -8.75 6.49 9.44
CA TRP A 100 -9.85 6.05 8.60
C TRP A 100 -11.21 6.27 9.27
N GLU A 101 -11.35 5.94 10.56
CA GLU A 101 -12.56 6.26 11.34
C GLU A 101 -12.89 7.76 11.29
N LYS A 102 -11.89 8.63 11.41
CA LYS A 102 -12.08 10.08 11.29
C LYS A 102 -12.52 10.48 9.89
N VAL A 103 -11.86 9.98 8.84
CA VAL A 103 -12.20 10.28 7.44
C VAL A 103 -13.65 9.88 7.13
N VAL A 104 -14.09 8.71 7.61
CA VAL A 104 -15.47 8.27 7.46
C VAL A 104 -16.42 9.18 8.24
N ALA A 105 -16.09 9.56 9.48
CA ALA A 105 -16.91 10.42 10.31
C ALA A 105 -17.03 11.88 9.81
N SER A 106 -16.23 12.28 8.82
CA SER A 106 -16.23 13.62 8.23
C SER A 106 -16.74 13.66 6.79
N ASP A 107 -17.35 12.57 6.32
CA ASP A 107 -17.78 12.44 4.92
C ASP A 107 -16.64 12.73 3.91
N GLY A 108 -15.40 12.38 4.29
CA GLY A 108 -14.22 12.53 3.42
C GLY A 108 -13.58 13.92 3.42
N LEU A 109 -13.98 14.85 4.29
CA LEU A 109 -13.28 16.13 4.44
C LEU A 109 -11.91 15.93 5.11
N TYR A 110 -10.86 16.55 4.54
CA TYR A 110 -9.50 16.47 5.10
C TYR A 110 -9.44 17.11 6.49
N PHE A 111 -8.82 16.40 7.45
CA PHE A 111 -8.40 16.99 8.72
C PHE A 111 -6.96 17.46 8.61
N GLU A 112 -6.68 18.67 9.10
CA GLU A 112 -5.31 19.07 9.40
C GLU A 112 -4.75 18.26 10.58
N SER A 113 -3.44 17.99 10.49
CA SER A 113 -2.64 17.16 11.39
C SER A 113 -2.54 17.70 12.81
#